data_AF-A0A090Q1E2-F1
#
_entry.id   AF-A0A090Q1E2-F1
#
_cell.length_a   1.000
_cell.length_b   1.000
_cell.length_c   1.000
_cell.angle_alpha   90.00
_cell.angle_beta   90.00
_cell.angle_gamma   90.00
#
_symmetry.space_group_name_H-M   'P 1'
#
loop_
_entity.id
_entity.type
_entity.pdbx_description
1 polymer ?
#
loop_
_entity_poly.entity_id
_entity_poly.type
_entity_poly.pdbx_seq_one_letter_code
_entity_poly.pdbx_strand_id
1 'polypeptide(L)'
;MTEIYKLDQERKTEASKKQIDQLNTDFRQIKDKLQQYLIKEELSFNDKHKKSEPNYDRIARSIGSKMYKNVELRECSEDYKDGKVAEKYEQLKSSYLKFQMGQEIDRYHENIFRRLYNGFSEKELKKLMIENKSPMLFVNMPDEVLRLSFNYTLTEKLYFDSNKFIRFDWMHPMVIDSVHIHGSIHKKDNNPIIFGYGDELDDDYLEIEKLDDNRYLENIKSVKYLDRDNYKRLLEFVNSDQYQIVIMGHSCGNSDRTLLNTLFEHDNCVSIKPYYHKREDGSDNYSDIVRNITRNFNDKQKLRDRVVNKQYCEPLL
;
A
#
# COMPACT_ATOMS: atom_id res chain seq x y z
N MET A 1 -20.23 20.19 -7.91
CA MET A 1 -21.08 19.72 -6.79
C MET A 1 -20.95 20.64 -5.60
N THR A 2 -19.75 20.92 -5.11
CA THR A 2 -19.47 21.78 -3.94
C THR A 2 -20.10 23.18 -4.00
N GLU A 3 -20.12 23.85 -5.17
CA GLU A 3 -20.78 25.16 -5.31
C GLU A 3 -22.33 25.09 -5.25
N ILE A 4 -22.91 23.95 -5.66
CA ILE A 4 -24.35 23.72 -5.56
C ILE A 4 -24.75 23.51 -4.10
N TYR A 5 -23.88 22.87 -3.30
CA TYR A 5 -24.06 22.68 -1.86
C TYR A 5 -24.11 24.02 -1.10
N LYS A 6 -23.25 24.99 -1.44
CA LYS A 6 -23.23 26.31 -0.79
C LYS A 6 -24.51 27.11 -1.03
N LEU A 7 -25.09 27.00 -2.22
CA LEU A 7 -26.38 27.64 -2.54
C LEU A 7 -27.58 27.02 -1.79
N ASP A 8 -27.46 25.75 -1.40
CA ASP A 8 -28.53 25.00 -0.75
C ASP A 8 -28.62 25.27 0.77
N GLN A 9 -27.48 25.57 1.40
CA GLN A 9 -27.38 25.90 2.83
C GLN A 9 -28.24 27.11 3.24
N GLU A 10 -28.43 28.08 2.34
CA GLU A 10 -29.16 29.31 2.66
C GLU A 10 -30.69 29.16 2.63
N ARG A 11 -31.23 28.07 2.04
CA ARG A 11 -32.66 28.04 1.66
C ARG A 11 -33.53 27.01 2.38
N LYS A 12 -33.05 25.84 2.80
CA LYS A 12 -33.84 24.77 3.47
C LYS A 12 -35.30 24.66 2.94
N THR A 13 -35.49 24.71 1.62
CA THR A 13 -36.84 24.73 1.01
C THR A 13 -37.23 23.34 0.50
N GLU A 14 -38.52 23.11 0.22
CA GLU A 14 -38.96 21.87 -0.43
C GLU A 14 -38.34 21.69 -1.84
N ALA A 15 -37.92 22.79 -2.47
CA ALA A 15 -37.16 22.80 -3.72
C ALA A 15 -35.73 22.24 -3.56
N SER A 16 -35.03 22.58 -2.47
CA SER A 16 -33.70 22.01 -2.17
C SER A 16 -33.78 20.50 -1.91
N LYS A 17 -34.84 20.07 -1.21
CA LYS A 17 -35.09 18.64 -0.97
C LYS A 17 -35.32 17.83 -2.24
N LYS A 18 -36.04 18.38 -3.24
CA LYS A 18 -36.21 17.72 -4.55
C LYS A 18 -34.91 17.69 -5.36
N GLN A 19 -34.03 18.67 -5.16
CA GLN A 19 -32.75 18.76 -5.85
C GLN A 19 -31.77 17.67 -5.40
N ILE A 20 -31.67 17.36 -4.10
CA ILE A 20 -30.78 16.29 -3.63
C ILE A 20 -31.23 14.90 -4.07
N ASP A 21 -32.54 14.61 -4.09
CA ASP A 21 -33.06 13.33 -4.59
C ASP A 21 -32.72 13.12 -6.08
N GLN A 22 -32.81 14.21 -6.86
CA GLN A 22 -32.42 14.18 -8.27
C GLN A 22 -30.91 13.97 -8.42
N LEU A 23 -30.08 14.67 -7.63
CA LEU A 23 -28.63 14.48 -7.65
C LEU A 23 -28.22 13.05 -7.29
N ASN A 24 -28.82 12.46 -6.26
CA ASN A 24 -28.56 11.06 -5.89
C ASN A 24 -29.03 10.09 -6.99
N THR A 25 -30.12 10.41 -7.69
CA THR A 25 -30.60 9.63 -8.83
C THR A 25 -29.64 9.72 -10.02
N ASP A 26 -29.16 10.91 -10.37
CA ASP A 26 -28.19 11.11 -11.44
C ASP A 26 -26.87 10.42 -11.11
N PHE A 27 -26.43 10.51 -9.85
CA PHE A 27 -25.21 9.85 -9.37
C PHE A 27 -25.28 8.33 -9.50
N ARG A 28 -26.44 7.72 -9.18
CA ARG A 28 -26.68 6.29 -9.43
C ARG A 28 -26.59 5.92 -10.91
N GLN A 29 -27.16 6.74 -11.81
CA GLN A 29 -27.06 6.49 -13.25
C GLN A 29 -25.61 6.58 -13.76
N ILE A 30 -24.82 7.52 -13.24
CA ILE A 30 -23.40 7.64 -13.58
C ILE A 30 -22.64 6.41 -13.10
N LYS A 31 -22.91 5.93 -11.88
CA LYS A 31 -22.32 4.71 -11.32
C LYS A 31 -22.62 3.49 -12.20
N ASP A 32 -23.86 3.34 -12.66
CA ASP A 32 -24.25 2.23 -13.55
C ASP A 32 -23.53 2.30 -14.91
N LYS A 33 -23.41 3.50 -15.49
CA LYS A 33 -22.64 3.71 -16.74
C LYS A 33 -21.16 3.43 -16.55
N LEU A 34 -20.58 3.85 -15.42
CA LEU A 34 -19.19 3.56 -15.06
C LEU A 34 -18.98 2.05 -14.97
N GLN A 35 -19.87 1.32 -14.30
CA GLN A 35 -19.80 -0.14 -14.21
C GLN A 35 -19.81 -0.79 -15.60
N GLN A 36 -20.73 -0.38 -16.49
CA GLN A 36 -20.80 -0.90 -17.86
C GLN A 36 -19.52 -0.62 -18.66
N TYR A 37 -18.98 0.59 -18.54
CA TYR A 37 -17.72 0.97 -19.17
C TYR A 37 -16.56 0.10 -18.67
N LEU A 38 -16.41 -0.05 -17.36
CA LEU A 38 -15.33 -0.83 -16.76
C LEU A 38 -15.39 -2.32 -17.13
N ILE A 39 -16.59 -2.91 -17.26
CA ILE A 39 -16.75 -4.28 -17.76
C ILE A 39 -16.16 -4.40 -19.18
N LYS A 40 -16.44 -3.44 -20.06
CA LYS A 40 -15.89 -3.44 -21.42
C LYS A 40 -14.36 -3.26 -21.42
N GLU A 41 -13.84 -2.37 -20.59
CA GLU A 41 -12.39 -2.14 -20.48
C GLU A 41 -11.66 -3.36 -19.92
N GLU A 42 -12.21 -4.02 -18.89
CA GLU A 42 -11.60 -5.24 -18.34
C GLU A 42 -11.56 -6.37 -19.38
N LEU A 43 -12.63 -6.54 -20.17
CA LEU A 43 -12.66 -7.50 -21.27
C LEU A 43 -11.59 -7.19 -22.33
N SER A 44 -11.50 -5.93 -22.76
CA SER A 44 -10.49 -5.45 -23.72
C SER A 44 -9.06 -5.64 -23.20
N PHE A 45 -8.83 -5.33 -21.91
CA PHE A 45 -7.55 -5.51 -21.26
C PHE A 45 -7.14 -6.98 -21.20
N ASN A 46 -8.05 -7.85 -20.77
CA ASN A 46 -7.83 -9.29 -20.71
C ASN A 46 -7.58 -9.88 -22.10
N ASP A 47 -8.21 -9.33 -23.14
CA ASP A 47 -7.99 -9.77 -24.51
C ASP A 47 -6.55 -9.47 -25.01
N LYS A 48 -6.05 -8.28 -24.67
CA LYS A 48 -4.70 -7.81 -25.01
C LYS A 48 -3.57 -8.35 -24.13
N HIS A 49 -3.90 -8.94 -22.98
CA HIS A 49 -2.94 -9.44 -22.00
C HIS A 49 -3.20 -10.91 -21.66
N LYS A 50 -3.52 -11.72 -22.68
CA LYS A 50 -3.64 -13.17 -22.50
C LYS A 50 -2.27 -13.79 -22.31
N LYS A 51 -2.23 -14.98 -21.70
CA LYS A 51 -1.00 -15.78 -21.53
C LYS A 51 -0.26 -16.09 -22.83
N SER A 52 -0.96 -16.07 -23.97
CA SER A 52 -0.36 -16.27 -25.30
C SER A 52 0.48 -15.08 -25.79
N GLU A 53 0.35 -13.90 -25.16
CA GLU A 53 1.03 -12.71 -25.62
C GLU A 53 2.53 -12.74 -25.28
N PRO A 54 3.43 -12.37 -26.22
CA PRO A 54 4.88 -12.53 -26.05
C PRO A 54 5.46 -11.86 -24.80
N ASN A 55 4.85 -10.75 -24.35
CA ASN A 55 5.33 -9.96 -23.21
C ASN A 55 4.62 -10.28 -21.89
N TYR A 56 3.58 -11.12 -21.90
CA TYR A 56 2.76 -11.41 -20.71
C TYR A 56 3.62 -11.87 -19.54
N ASP A 57 4.42 -12.90 -19.76
CA ASP A 57 5.29 -13.50 -18.75
C ASP A 57 6.33 -12.53 -18.21
N ARG A 58 6.90 -11.69 -19.10
CA ARG A 58 7.92 -10.71 -18.71
C ARG A 58 7.32 -9.65 -17.79
N ILE A 59 6.16 -9.11 -18.15
CA ILE A 59 5.44 -8.10 -17.36
C ILE A 59 4.98 -8.71 -16.03
N ALA A 60 4.39 -9.90 -16.07
CA ALA A 60 3.93 -10.61 -14.88
C ALA A 60 5.08 -10.88 -13.90
N ARG A 61 6.23 -11.37 -14.38
CA ARG A 61 7.41 -11.59 -13.54
C ARG A 61 7.96 -10.29 -12.97
N SER A 62 8.04 -9.21 -13.77
CA SER A 62 8.52 -7.90 -13.30
C SER A 62 7.67 -7.38 -12.13
N ILE A 63 6.34 -7.37 -12.29
CA ILE A 63 5.43 -6.88 -11.24
C ILE A 63 5.38 -7.84 -10.04
N GLY A 64 5.20 -9.14 -10.31
CA GLY A 64 5.06 -10.14 -9.26
C GLY A 64 6.30 -10.26 -8.38
N SER A 65 7.50 -10.25 -8.96
CA SER A 65 8.75 -10.30 -8.17
C SER A 65 8.96 -9.07 -7.28
N LYS A 66 8.43 -7.91 -7.67
CA LYS A 66 8.45 -6.68 -6.84
C LYS A 66 7.39 -6.72 -5.74
N MET A 67 6.26 -7.37 -5.99
CA MET A 67 5.17 -7.50 -5.03
C MET A 67 5.55 -8.40 -3.85
N TYR A 68 6.33 -9.44 -4.13
CA TYR A 68 6.82 -10.38 -3.12
C TYR A 68 8.31 -10.19 -2.82
N LYS A 69 8.83 -8.98 -3.02
CA LYS A 69 10.22 -8.65 -2.69
C LYS A 69 10.35 -8.58 -1.16
N ASN A 70 11.46 -9.11 -0.64
CA ASN A 70 11.76 -8.98 0.79
C ASN A 70 11.99 -7.51 1.18
N VAL A 71 11.65 -7.18 2.43
CA VAL A 71 11.90 -5.86 3.01
C VAL A 71 13.40 -5.68 3.18
N GLU A 72 13.92 -4.52 2.77
CA GLU A 72 15.32 -4.16 2.93
C GLU A 72 15.45 -3.11 4.05
N LEU A 73 16.26 -3.37 5.09
CA LEU A 73 16.37 -2.46 6.25
C LEU A 73 16.75 -1.04 5.89
N ARG A 74 17.56 -0.84 4.83
CA ARG A 74 17.94 0.50 4.34
C ARG A 74 16.74 1.35 3.89
N GLU A 75 15.61 0.72 3.59
CA GLU A 75 14.37 1.34 3.13
C GLU A 75 13.39 1.65 4.27
N CYS A 76 13.69 1.23 5.50
CA CYS A 76 12.81 1.38 6.66
C CYS A 76 13.09 2.65 7.48
N SER A 77 12.16 2.97 8.37
CA SER A 77 12.32 3.99 9.41
C SER A 77 13.52 3.73 10.33
N GLU A 78 14.09 4.78 10.90
CA GLU A 78 15.21 4.64 11.84
C GLU A 78 14.83 3.82 13.08
N ASP A 79 13.64 4.03 13.65
CA ASP A 79 13.19 3.28 14.83
C ASP A 79 13.09 1.76 14.56
N TYR A 80 12.59 1.37 13.37
CA TYR A 80 12.52 -0.04 12.99
C TYR A 80 13.92 -0.64 12.80
N LYS A 81 14.82 0.10 12.15
CA LYS A 81 16.22 -0.32 11.98
C LYS A 81 16.88 -0.57 13.33
N ASP A 82 16.75 0.37 14.26
CA ASP A 82 17.36 0.27 15.59
C ASP A 82 16.77 -0.87 16.41
N GLY A 83 15.45 -1.05 16.37
CA GLY A 83 14.79 -2.20 16.98
C GLY A 83 15.31 -3.55 16.46
N LYS A 84 15.43 -3.70 15.13
CA LYS A 84 15.94 -4.94 14.51
C LYS A 84 17.42 -5.17 14.79
N VAL A 85 18.22 -4.13 14.87
CA VAL A 85 19.64 -4.23 15.24
C VAL A 85 19.77 -4.68 16.70
N ALA A 86 19.01 -4.10 17.61
CA ALA A 86 19.02 -4.47 19.03
C ALA A 86 18.58 -5.93 19.24
N GLU A 87 17.48 -6.33 18.58
CA GLU A 87 17.00 -7.73 18.59
C GLU A 87 18.11 -8.69 18.12
N LYS A 88 18.75 -8.36 16.99
CA LYS A 88 19.81 -9.20 16.42
C LYS A 88 21.08 -9.21 17.26
N TYR A 89 21.43 -8.09 17.89
CA TYR A 89 22.57 -7.98 18.79
C TYR A 89 22.40 -8.92 19.99
N GLU A 90 21.24 -8.89 20.65
CA GLU A 90 20.99 -9.77 21.80
C GLU A 90 20.98 -11.26 21.39
N GLN A 91 20.44 -11.61 20.23
CA GLN A 91 20.51 -12.98 19.69
C GLN A 91 21.96 -13.47 19.49
N LEU A 92 22.85 -12.59 19.03
CA LEU A 92 24.23 -12.93 18.69
C LEU A 92 25.20 -12.87 19.88
N LYS A 93 24.84 -12.15 20.95
CA LYS A 93 25.71 -11.85 22.10
C LYS A 93 26.35 -13.07 22.74
N SER A 94 25.56 -14.12 22.98
CA SER A 94 26.07 -15.37 23.58
C SER A 94 27.04 -16.10 22.65
N SER A 95 26.75 -16.11 21.34
CA SER A 95 27.62 -16.72 20.34
C SER A 95 28.91 -15.92 20.15
N TYR A 96 28.87 -14.60 20.29
CA TYR A 96 30.06 -13.76 20.21
C TYR A 96 31.04 -14.05 21.36
N LEU A 97 30.55 -14.22 22.60
CA LEU A 97 31.40 -14.58 23.73
C LEU A 97 32.12 -15.93 23.51
N LYS A 98 31.38 -16.93 23.00
CA LYS A 98 31.96 -18.23 22.63
C LYS A 98 33.01 -18.10 21.53
N PHE A 99 32.73 -17.29 20.51
CA PHE A 99 33.65 -17.00 19.41
C PHE A 99 34.96 -16.38 19.92
N GLN A 100 34.89 -15.42 20.85
CA GLN A 100 36.08 -14.81 21.46
C GLN A 100 36.92 -15.81 22.26
N MET A 101 36.28 -16.81 22.86
CA MET A 101 36.95 -17.89 23.62
C MET A 101 37.47 -19.01 22.71
N GLY A 102 37.33 -18.91 21.38
CA GLY A 102 37.73 -19.96 20.43
C GLY A 102 36.86 -21.22 20.50
N GLN A 103 35.64 -21.12 21.05
CA GLN A 103 34.70 -22.23 21.12
C GLN A 103 33.93 -22.38 19.80
N GLU A 104 33.45 -23.59 19.54
CA GLU A 104 32.60 -23.88 18.40
C GLU A 104 31.27 -23.13 18.49
N ILE A 105 30.86 -22.50 17.39
CA ILE A 105 29.61 -21.77 17.24
C ILE A 105 28.96 -22.10 15.90
N ASP A 106 27.69 -21.73 15.77
CA ASP A 106 27.00 -21.81 14.50
C ASP A 106 27.75 -21.07 13.37
N ARG A 107 27.86 -21.72 12.21
CA ARG A 107 28.62 -21.21 11.06
C ARG A 107 28.06 -19.90 10.52
N TYR A 108 26.75 -19.69 10.62
CA TYR A 108 26.12 -18.45 10.20
C TYR A 108 26.49 -17.30 11.16
N HIS A 109 26.51 -17.53 12.48
CA HIS A 109 27.02 -16.54 13.45
C HIS A 109 28.49 -16.21 13.23
N GLU A 110 29.32 -17.23 12.97
CA GLU A 110 30.75 -17.03 12.69
C GLU A 110 30.97 -16.15 11.45
N ASN A 111 30.21 -16.40 10.37
CA ASN A 111 30.27 -15.60 9.16
C ASN A 111 29.87 -14.13 9.39
N ILE A 112 28.92 -13.86 10.30
CA ILE A 112 28.56 -12.49 10.68
C ILE A 112 29.74 -11.84 11.41
N PHE A 113 30.29 -12.48 12.43
CA PHE A 113 31.37 -11.89 13.24
C PHE A 113 32.63 -11.61 12.43
N ARG A 114 33.00 -12.49 11.49
CA ARG A 114 34.15 -12.28 10.58
C ARG A 114 33.97 -11.07 9.65
N ARG A 115 32.74 -10.60 9.43
CA ARG A 115 32.44 -9.40 8.63
C ARG A 115 32.45 -8.10 9.45
N LEU A 116 32.53 -8.19 10.78
CA LEU A 116 32.58 -7.01 11.66
C LEU A 116 34.03 -6.56 11.86
N TYR A 117 34.43 -5.52 11.13
CA TYR A 117 35.82 -5.04 11.12
C TYR A 117 36.26 -4.40 12.45
N ASN A 118 35.34 -3.73 13.16
CA ASN A 118 35.65 -3.00 14.40
C ASN A 118 35.07 -3.67 15.66
N GLY A 119 34.89 -5.00 15.62
CA GLY A 119 34.33 -5.77 16.73
C GLY A 119 32.80 -5.78 16.79
N PHE A 120 32.26 -6.50 17.78
CA PHE A 120 30.81 -6.70 17.92
C PHE A 120 30.16 -5.59 18.74
N SER A 121 29.45 -4.71 18.05
CA SER A 121 28.62 -3.64 18.62
C SER A 121 27.37 -3.46 17.77
N GLU A 122 26.32 -2.86 18.35
CA GLU A 122 25.11 -2.50 17.60
C GLU A 122 25.43 -1.59 16.41
N LYS A 123 26.38 -0.66 16.55
CA LYS A 123 26.80 0.25 15.47
C LYS A 123 27.37 -0.50 14.26
N GLU A 124 28.29 -1.43 14.50
CA GLU A 124 28.89 -2.23 13.42
C GLU A 124 27.87 -3.20 12.81
N LEU A 125 26.99 -3.75 13.64
CA LEU A 125 25.90 -4.60 13.18
C LEU A 125 24.90 -3.83 12.31
N LYS A 126 24.48 -2.62 12.73
CA LYS A 126 23.62 -1.72 11.95
C LYS A 126 24.23 -1.44 10.58
N LYS A 127 25.54 -1.12 10.53
CA LYS A 127 26.25 -0.90 9.26
C LYS A 127 26.19 -2.14 8.36
N LEU A 128 26.49 -3.32 8.90
CA LEU A 128 26.44 -4.58 8.15
C LEU A 128 25.03 -4.91 7.63
N MET A 129 24.01 -4.68 8.45
CA MET A 129 22.60 -4.93 8.13
C MET A 129 22.08 -3.97 7.05
N ILE A 130 22.45 -2.68 7.12
CA ILE A 130 21.99 -1.63 6.19
C ILE A 130 22.75 -1.65 4.86
N GLU A 131 24.04 -1.97 4.85
CA GLU A 131 24.83 -2.10 3.61
C GLU A 131 24.25 -3.15 2.65
N ASN A 132 23.31 -3.97 3.12
CA ASN A 132 22.47 -4.85 2.33
C ASN A 132 23.27 -5.82 1.44
N LYS A 133 24.49 -6.17 1.87
CA LYS A 133 25.31 -7.18 1.19
C LYS A 133 24.70 -8.57 1.30
N SER A 134 23.76 -8.79 2.23
CA SER A 134 23.02 -10.04 2.41
C SER A 134 21.69 -9.81 3.19
N PRO A 135 20.64 -9.21 2.59
CA PRO A 135 19.38 -8.85 3.27
C PRO A 135 18.73 -10.02 4.00
N MET A 136 18.75 -11.19 3.36
CA MET A 136 18.13 -12.41 3.86
C MET A 136 18.78 -12.95 5.14
N LEU A 137 19.96 -12.45 5.53
CA LEU A 137 20.55 -12.83 6.81
C LEU A 137 19.88 -12.11 7.98
N PHE A 138 19.15 -11.02 7.74
CA PHE A 138 18.73 -10.11 8.81
C PHE A 138 17.23 -9.82 8.82
N VAL A 139 16.54 -10.01 7.69
CA VAL A 139 15.10 -9.78 7.58
C VAL A 139 14.46 -11.01 6.96
N ASN A 140 13.50 -11.60 7.69
CA ASN A 140 12.69 -12.69 7.20
C ASN A 140 11.64 -12.17 6.21
N MET A 141 11.14 -13.06 5.36
CA MET A 141 9.98 -12.76 4.54
C MET A 141 8.76 -12.49 5.44
N PRO A 142 7.86 -11.58 5.04
CA PRO A 142 6.62 -11.37 5.78
C PRO A 142 5.74 -12.62 5.71
N ASP A 143 5.14 -12.98 6.84
CA ASP A 143 4.19 -14.09 6.91
C ASP A 143 2.89 -13.79 6.15
N GLU A 144 2.50 -12.51 6.10
CA GLU A 144 1.28 -12.06 5.43
C GLU A 144 1.55 -10.98 4.37
N VAL A 145 0.87 -11.10 3.22
CA VAL A 145 0.86 -10.06 2.18
C VAL A 145 -0.58 -9.69 1.86
N LEU A 146 -0.93 -8.43 2.15
CA LEU A 146 -2.22 -7.86 1.77
C LEU A 146 -2.09 -6.99 0.50
N ARG A 147 -2.87 -7.31 -0.53
CA ARG A 147 -3.04 -6.43 -1.69
C ARG A 147 -4.25 -5.53 -1.49
N LEU A 148 -4.00 -4.25 -1.27
CA LEU A 148 -5.03 -3.23 -1.24
C LEU A 148 -5.27 -2.69 -2.67
N SER A 149 -6.42 -3.04 -3.24
CA SER A 149 -6.83 -2.59 -4.57
C SER A 149 -7.83 -1.43 -4.47
N PHE A 150 -7.48 -0.32 -5.13
CA PHE A 150 -8.38 0.81 -5.37
C PHE A 150 -9.13 0.69 -6.71
N ASN A 151 -8.80 -0.33 -7.50
CA ASN A 151 -9.44 -0.59 -8.79
C ASN A 151 -10.76 -1.32 -8.57
N TYR A 152 -11.75 -0.97 -9.39
CA TYR A 152 -13.03 -1.68 -9.47
C TYR A 152 -12.93 -2.97 -10.30
N THR A 153 -11.84 -3.16 -11.04
CA THR A 153 -11.54 -4.37 -11.83
C THR A 153 -10.57 -5.27 -11.06
N LEU A 154 -10.44 -6.53 -11.48
CA LEU A 154 -9.64 -7.55 -10.79
C LEU A 154 -8.27 -7.76 -11.47
N THR A 155 -7.63 -6.68 -11.92
CA THR A 155 -6.37 -6.75 -12.67
C THR A 155 -5.21 -7.24 -11.81
N GLU A 156 -5.26 -7.03 -10.49
CA GLU A 156 -4.24 -7.54 -9.55
C GLU A 156 -4.22 -9.07 -9.45
N LYS A 157 -5.33 -9.76 -9.79
CA LYS A 157 -5.37 -11.24 -9.79
C LYS A 157 -4.37 -11.86 -10.75
N LEU A 158 -3.91 -11.12 -11.77
CA LEU A 158 -2.85 -11.59 -12.67
C LEU A 158 -1.53 -11.89 -11.94
N TYR A 159 -1.32 -11.29 -10.76
CA TYR A 159 -0.09 -11.42 -9.97
C TYR A 159 -0.31 -12.15 -8.64
N PHE A 160 -1.44 -12.84 -8.46
CA PHE A 160 -1.80 -13.49 -7.20
C PHE A 160 -0.94 -14.71 -6.87
N ASP A 161 -0.55 -15.47 -7.90
CA ASP A 161 0.14 -16.75 -7.75
C ASP A 161 1.64 -16.54 -7.47
N SER A 162 1.98 -16.45 -6.18
CA SER A 162 3.35 -16.22 -5.71
C SER A 162 4.34 -17.28 -6.17
N ASN A 163 3.91 -18.52 -6.44
CA ASN A 163 4.73 -19.61 -6.99
C ASN A 163 5.35 -19.29 -8.36
N LYS A 164 4.80 -18.31 -9.08
CA LYS A 164 5.38 -17.85 -10.35
C LYS A 164 6.55 -16.89 -10.17
N PHE A 165 6.68 -16.29 -8.98
CA PHE A 165 7.54 -15.12 -8.75
C PHE A 165 8.58 -15.38 -7.66
N ILE A 166 8.26 -16.25 -6.71
CA ILE A 166 9.15 -16.68 -5.63
C ILE A 166 9.71 -18.05 -6.01
N ARG A 167 11.03 -18.23 -5.86
CA ARG A 167 11.74 -19.45 -6.29
C ARG A 167 11.85 -20.52 -5.23
N PHE A 168 11.81 -20.14 -3.95
CA PHE A 168 12.11 -21.03 -2.84
C PHE A 168 10.93 -21.07 -1.89
N ASP A 169 10.47 -22.28 -1.54
CA ASP A 169 9.26 -22.51 -0.73
C ASP A 169 9.28 -21.76 0.61
N TRP A 170 10.44 -21.69 1.27
CA TRP A 170 10.62 -20.98 2.55
C TRP A 170 10.54 -19.45 2.45
N MET A 171 10.46 -18.90 1.23
CA MET A 171 10.27 -17.47 0.99
C MET A 171 8.81 -17.10 0.71
N HIS A 172 7.88 -18.06 0.73
CA HIS A 172 6.48 -17.78 0.49
C HIS A 172 5.81 -17.19 1.73
N PRO A 173 5.04 -16.09 1.59
CA PRO A 173 4.11 -15.68 2.62
C PRO A 173 3.15 -16.84 2.94
N MET A 174 2.88 -17.04 4.22
CA MET A 174 1.89 -18.00 4.70
C MET A 174 0.48 -17.61 4.26
N VAL A 175 0.18 -16.31 4.27
CA VAL A 175 -1.12 -15.76 3.91
C VAL A 175 -0.97 -14.69 2.84
N ILE A 176 -1.80 -14.78 1.81
CA ILE A 176 -1.87 -13.77 0.75
C ILE A 176 -3.33 -13.41 0.53
N ASP A 177 -3.71 -12.19 0.90
CA ASP A 177 -5.09 -11.71 0.84
C ASP A 177 -5.23 -10.49 -0.08
N SER A 178 -6.46 -10.18 -0.46
CA SER A 178 -6.82 -8.99 -1.25
C SER A 178 -8.00 -8.27 -0.62
N VAL A 179 -7.87 -6.94 -0.48
CA VAL A 179 -8.96 -6.04 -0.10
C VAL A 179 -9.23 -5.10 -1.26
N HIS A 180 -10.44 -5.16 -1.81
CA HIS A 180 -10.93 -4.20 -2.81
C HIS A 180 -11.71 -3.12 -2.10
N ILE A 181 -11.02 -2.05 -1.72
CA ILE A 181 -11.60 -1.07 -0.80
C ILE A 181 -12.76 -0.31 -1.44
N HIS A 182 -12.71 -0.10 -2.76
CA HIS A 182 -13.78 0.55 -3.51
C HIS A 182 -14.81 -0.45 -4.09
N GLY A 183 -14.80 -1.72 -3.68
CA GLY A 183 -15.63 -2.74 -4.33
C GLY A 183 -15.13 -3.17 -5.71
N SER A 184 -15.90 -4.02 -6.39
CA SER A 184 -15.61 -4.44 -7.76
C SER A 184 -16.85 -4.50 -8.66
N ILE A 185 -16.60 -4.59 -9.97
CA ILE A 185 -17.63 -4.79 -11.01
C ILE A 185 -18.22 -6.21 -10.99
N HIS A 186 -17.62 -7.15 -10.25
CA HIS A 186 -17.95 -8.58 -10.26
C HIS A 186 -18.92 -8.96 -9.15
N LYS A 187 -20.22 -9.02 -9.44
CA LYS A 187 -21.29 -9.32 -8.48
C LYS A 187 -21.08 -10.51 -7.52
N LYS A 188 -20.24 -11.49 -7.90
CA LYS A 188 -19.96 -12.70 -7.09
C LYS A 188 -19.13 -12.42 -5.84
N ASP A 189 -18.44 -11.29 -5.76
CA ASP A 189 -17.61 -10.91 -4.62
C ASP A 189 -18.40 -10.34 -3.44
N ASN A 190 -19.71 -10.12 -3.60
CA ASN A 190 -20.58 -9.42 -2.64
C ASN A 190 -20.01 -8.07 -2.16
N ASN A 191 -19.22 -7.40 -3.00
CA ASN A 191 -18.52 -6.16 -2.69
C ASN A 191 -18.80 -5.13 -3.81
N PRO A 192 -20.02 -4.56 -3.84
CA PRO A 192 -20.42 -3.67 -4.92
C PRO A 192 -19.55 -2.40 -4.96
N ILE A 193 -19.41 -1.83 -6.15
CA ILE A 193 -18.70 -0.56 -6.39
C ILE A 193 -19.09 0.51 -5.36
N ILE A 194 -18.09 1.08 -4.70
CA ILE A 194 -18.17 2.28 -3.88
C ILE A 194 -17.63 3.43 -4.72
N PHE A 195 -18.53 4.04 -5.49
CA PHE A 195 -18.29 5.28 -6.21
C PHE A 195 -18.93 6.39 -5.39
N GLY A 196 -18.18 7.44 -5.04
CA GLY A 196 -18.59 8.42 -4.04
C GLY A 196 -17.64 9.59 -3.94
N TYR A 197 -17.99 10.53 -3.07
CA TYR A 197 -17.22 11.73 -2.74
C TYR A 197 -16.96 11.80 -1.23
N GLY A 198 -16.29 12.88 -0.80
CA GLY A 198 -15.98 13.14 0.61
C GLY A 198 -14.57 12.69 0.97
N ASP A 199 -13.74 13.66 1.32
CA ASP A 199 -12.53 13.50 2.10
C ASP A 199 -12.86 14.04 3.49
N GLU A 200 -12.79 13.21 4.54
CA GLU A 200 -13.18 13.63 5.90
C GLU A 200 -12.26 14.72 6.45
N LEU A 201 -11.10 14.89 5.84
CA LEU A 201 -10.13 15.93 6.16
C LEU A 201 -10.41 17.27 5.47
N ASP A 202 -11.40 17.35 4.57
CA ASP A 202 -11.78 18.60 3.90
C ASP A 202 -12.91 19.33 4.64
N ASP A 203 -12.80 20.65 4.73
CA ASP A 203 -13.77 21.52 5.42
C ASP A 203 -15.21 21.36 4.88
N ASP A 204 -15.34 21.10 3.58
CA ASP A 204 -16.65 20.89 2.92
C ASP A 204 -17.39 19.65 3.48
N TYR A 205 -16.67 18.63 3.98
CA TYR A 205 -17.28 17.47 4.62
C TYR A 205 -18.01 17.85 5.90
N LEU A 206 -17.35 18.65 6.75
CA LEU A 206 -17.91 19.12 8.02
C LEU A 206 -19.16 19.99 7.79
N GLU A 207 -19.22 20.72 6.68
CA GLU A 207 -20.41 21.47 6.28
C GLU A 207 -21.58 20.55 5.90
N ILE A 208 -21.30 19.45 5.19
CA ILE A 208 -22.30 18.45 4.78
C ILE A 208 -22.83 17.68 6.00
N GLU A 209 -21.95 17.28 6.92
CA GLU A 209 -22.34 16.53 8.12
C GLU A 209 -23.27 17.34 9.05
N LYS A 210 -23.11 18.66 9.09
CA LYS A 210 -23.99 19.57 9.84
C LYS A 210 -25.39 19.70 9.23
N LEU A 211 -25.61 19.20 8.01
CA LEU A 211 -26.93 19.15 7.41
C LEU A 211 -27.72 18.02 8.07
N ASP A 212 -28.84 18.36 8.72
CA ASP A 212 -29.76 17.41 9.34
C ASP A 212 -30.64 16.69 8.28
N ASP A 213 -29.98 16.08 7.29
CA ASP A 213 -30.61 15.34 6.20
C ASP A 213 -29.65 14.27 5.63
N ASN A 214 -29.90 13.01 6.01
CA ASN A 214 -29.06 11.87 5.66
C ASN A 214 -28.91 11.63 4.14
N ARG A 215 -29.74 12.24 3.30
CA ARG A 215 -29.63 12.10 1.83
C ARG A 215 -28.35 12.71 1.29
N TYR A 216 -27.79 13.71 1.95
CA TYR A 216 -26.49 14.28 1.59
C TYR A 216 -25.31 13.35 1.95
N LEU A 217 -25.51 12.40 2.87
CA LEU A 217 -24.50 11.43 3.28
C LEU A 217 -24.54 10.14 2.43
N GLU A 218 -25.56 9.98 1.57
CA GLU A 218 -25.82 8.73 0.83
C GLU A 218 -24.61 8.27 -0.01
N ASN A 219 -23.85 9.20 -0.57
CA ASN A 219 -22.76 8.92 -1.51
C ASN A 219 -21.37 9.27 -0.96
N ILE A 220 -21.26 9.40 0.37
CA ILE A 220 -19.98 9.59 1.06
C ILE A 220 -19.25 8.24 1.15
N LYS A 221 -18.00 8.20 0.67
CA LYS A 221 -17.22 6.96 0.64
C LYS A 221 -16.99 6.34 2.02
N SER A 222 -16.65 7.15 3.02
CA SER A 222 -16.35 6.64 4.36
C SER A 222 -17.57 5.98 5.03
N VAL A 223 -18.76 6.53 4.82
CA VAL A 223 -20.02 5.88 5.22
C VAL A 223 -20.20 4.56 4.47
N LYS A 224 -19.94 4.53 3.16
CA LYS A 224 -20.03 3.30 2.35
C LYS A 224 -19.02 2.23 2.74
N TYR A 225 -17.87 2.59 3.30
CA TYR A 225 -16.91 1.60 3.82
C TYR A 225 -17.46 0.81 5.01
N LEU A 226 -18.52 1.30 5.67
CA LEU A 226 -19.21 0.58 6.75
C LEU A 226 -20.19 -0.48 6.23
N ASP A 227 -20.55 -0.44 4.94
CA ASP A 227 -21.50 -1.41 4.35
C ASP A 227 -20.90 -2.83 4.29
N ARG A 228 -19.57 -2.96 4.36
CA ARG A 228 -18.82 -4.23 4.27
C ARG A 228 -17.64 -4.23 5.23
N ASP A 229 -17.06 -5.39 5.47
CA ASP A 229 -15.95 -5.58 6.42
C ASP A 229 -14.57 -5.26 5.83
N ASN A 230 -14.47 -4.84 4.56
CA ASN A 230 -13.19 -4.61 3.88
C ASN A 230 -12.28 -3.60 4.59
N TYR A 231 -12.83 -2.46 5.01
CA TYR A 231 -12.04 -1.45 5.73
C TYR A 231 -11.62 -1.97 7.11
N LYS A 232 -12.49 -2.72 7.78
CA LYS A 232 -12.17 -3.37 9.07
C LYS A 232 -11.06 -4.42 8.91
N ARG A 233 -11.12 -5.28 7.90
CA ARG A 233 -10.06 -6.26 7.57
C ARG A 233 -8.73 -5.58 7.26
N LEU A 234 -8.76 -4.46 6.54
CA LEU A 234 -7.57 -3.64 6.31
C LEU A 234 -6.99 -3.11 7.64
N LEU A 235 -7.84 -2.60 8.54
CA LEU A 235 -7.42 -2.15 9.87
C LEU A 235 -6.84 -3.30 10.71
N GLU A 236 -7.50 -4.47 10.71
CA GLU A 236 -7.00 -5.67 11.42
C GLU A 236 -5.62 -6.06 10.93
N PHE A 237 -5.39 -6.06 9.61
CA PHE A 237 -4.09 -6.33 9.02
C PHE A 237 -3.01 -5.33 9.47
N VAL A 238 -3.24 -4.02 9.34
CA VAL A 238 -2.22 -3.02 9.71
C VAL A 238 -1.94 -2.93 11.21
N ASN A 239 -2.90 -3.36 12.04
CA ASN A 239 -2.71 -3.46 13.49
C ASN A 239 -2.01 -4.76 13.92
N SER A 240 -1.93 -5.78 13.06
CA SER A 240 -1.41 -7.10 13.44
C SER A 240 0.10 -7.11 13.69
N ASP A 241 0.88 -6.40 12.86
CA ASP A 241 2.34 -6.31 12.97
C ASP A 241 2.88 -5.10 12.19
N GLN A 242 4.19 -4.87 12.27
CA GLN A 242 4.94 -3.90 11.47
C GLN A 242 4.91 -4.24 9.97
N TYR A 243 4.69 -3.25 9.13
CA TYR A 243 4.50 -3.46 7.69
C TYR A 243 5.19 -2.40 6.81
N GLN A 244 5.57 -2.83 5.60
CA GLN A 244 5.99 -1.95 4.51
C GLN A 244 4.87 -1.83 3.48
N ILE A 245 4.62 -0.60 3.02
CA ILE A 245 3.72 -0.33 1.90
C ILE A 245 4.54 -0.30 0.62
N VAL A 246 4.08 -1.04 -0.38
CA VAL A 246 4.60 -0.96 -1.75
C VAL A 246 3.54 -0.34 -2.65
N ILE A 247 3.87 0.77 -3.31
CA ILE A 247 2.96 1.48 -4.21
C ILE A 247 3.26 1.10 -5.66
N MET A 248 2.29 0.47 -6.30
CA MET A 248 2.34 0.07 -7.71
C MET A 248 1.21 0.73 -8.49
N GLY A 249 1.42 1.98 -8.89
CA GLY A 249 0.42 2.71 -9.68
C GLY A 249 0.60 4.22 -9.62
N HIS A 250 -0.01 4.90 -10.58
CA HIS A 250 0.12 6.34 -10.74
C HIS A 250 -0.77 7.16 -9.78
N SER A 251 -1.92 6.61 -9.38
CA SER A 251 -3.03 7.39 -8.82
C SER A 251 -3.19 7.29 -7.30
N CYS A 252 -2.20 6.73 -6.59
CA CYS A 252 -2.32 6.43 -5.16
C CYS A 252 -2.75 7.67 -4.35
N GLY A 253 -2.03 8.80 -4.39
CA GLY A 253 -2.30 9.90 -3.46
C GLY A 253 -3.45 10.86 -3.78
N ASN A 254 -4.33 10.59 -4.76
CA ASN A 254 -5.57 11.37 -4.98
C ASN A 254 -6.84 10.53 -4.77
N SER A 255 -6.73 9.25 -4.38
CA SER A 255 -7.87 8.31 -4.42
C SER A 255 -8.74 8.35 -3.16
N ASP A 256 -8.09 8.38 -1.99
CA ASP A 256 -8.73 8.40 -0.67
C ASP A 256 -7.72 8.88 0.38
N ARG A 257 -7.71 10.20 0.66
CA ARG A 257 -6.66 10.82 1.47
C ARG A 257 -6.74 10.39 2.93
N THR A 258 -7.96 10.34 3.48
CA THR A 258 -8.20 9.89 4.86
C THR A 258 -7.66 8.47 5.06
N LEU A 259 -8.04 7.52 4.20
CA LEU A 259 -7.54 6.14 4.29
C LEU A 259 -6.01 6.06 4.15
N LEU A 260 -5.44 6.74 3.16
CA LEU A 260 -4.00 6.68 2.93
C LEU A 260 -3.22 7.34 4.07
N ASN A 261 -3.73 8.42 4.67
CA ASN A 261 -3.16 9.01 5.86
C ASN A 261 -3.13 7.99 7.02
N THR A 262 -4.25 7.29 7.26
CA THR A 262 -4.31 6.21 8.26
C THR A 262 -3.20 5.18 8.03
N LEU A 263 -3.03 4.70 6.79
CA LEU A 263 -2.02 3.68 6.47
C LEU A 263 -0.58 4.22 6.55
N PHE A 264 -0.35 5.45 6.10
CA PHE A 264 0.98 6.04 5.98
C PHE A 264 1.54 6.52 7.31
N GLU A 265 0.66 6.99 8.21
CA GLU A 265 1.04 7.52 9.52
C GLU A 265 0.81 6.53 10.67
N HIS A 266 0.25 5.35 10.40
CA HIS A 266 0.15 4.25 11.36
C HIS A 266 1.49 3.95 12.04
N ASP A 267 1.50 3.64 13.32
CA ASP A 267 2.76 3.44 14.05
C ASP A 267 3.50 2.17 13.60
N ASN A 268 2.77 1.15 13.14
CA ASN A 268 3.33 -0.05 12.53
C ASN A 268 3.86 0.16 11.09
N CYS A 269 3.60 1.30 10.43
CA CYS A 269 4.14 1.54 9.08
C CYS A 269 5.62 1.89 9.15
N VAL A 270 6.49 1.01 8.66
CA VAL A 270 7.94 1.19 8.73
C VAL A 270 8.55 1.71 7.44
N SER A 271 7.84 1.64 6.31
CA SER A 271 8.38 2.06 5.01
C SER A 271 7.26 2.22 3.98
N ILE A 272 7.44 3.17 3.06
CA ILE A 272 6.58 3.38 1.89
C ILE A 272 7.45 3.46 0.65
N LYS A 273 7.40 2.41 -0.18
CA LYS A 273 8.21 2.27 -1.38
C LYS A 273 7.40 2.48 -2.66
N PRO A 274 7.60 3.60 -3.37
CA PRO A 274 6.99 3.81 -4.68
C PRO A 274 7.79 3.14 -5.81
N TYR A 275 7.10 2.35 -6.63
CA TYR A 275 7.61 1.93 -7.94
C TYR A 275 7.12 2.90 -9.00
N TYR A 276 8.07 3.47 -9.76
CA TYR A 276 7.77 4.52 -10.73
C TYR A 276 7.74 4.00 -12.18
N HIS A 277 7.12 4.75 -13.07
CA HIS A 277 7.15 4.51 -14.50
C HIS A 277 8.27 5.33 -15.13
N LYS A 278 9.13 4.67 -15.90
CA LYS A 278 10.14 5.30 -16.74
C LYS A 278 9.63 5.38 -18.17
N ARG A 279 9.66 6.59 -18.74
CA ARG A 279 9.22 6.88 -20.11
C ARG A 279 10.36 6.65 -21.10
N GLU A 280 10.03 6.55 -22.38
CA GLU A 280 11.01 6.31 -23.46
C GLU A 280 12.05 7.42 -23.59
N ASP A 281 11.66 8.67 -23.29
CA ASP A 281 12.54 9.85 -23.29
C ASP A 281 13.53 9.89 -22.10
N GLY A 282 13.48 8.88 -21.22
CA GLY A 282 14.32 8.78 -20.03
C GLY A 282 13.77 9.49 -18.79
N SER A 283 12.67 10.26 -18.92
CA SER A 283 11.98 10.86 -17.79
C SER A 283 11.22 9.82 -16.97
N ASP A 284 10.82 10.17 -15.74
CA ASP A 284 10.00 9.32 -14.88
C ASP A 284 8.91 10.11 -14.15
N ASN A 285 8.01 9.39 -13.49
CA ASN A 285 6.92 9.97 -12.69
C ASN A 285 7.16 9.85 -11.17
N TYR A 286 8.39 9.56 -10.73
CA TYR A 286 8.68 9.39 -9.30
C TYR A 286 8.30 10.64 -8.50
N SER A 287 8.66 11.82 -9.03
CA SER A 287 8.35 13.11 -8.39
C SER A 287 6.85 13.32 -8.19
N ASP A 288 6.04 12.91 -9.17
CA ASP A 288 4.58 13.04 -9.09
C ASP A 288 3.98 12.09 -8.05
N ILE A 289 4.49 10.85 -7.99
CA ILE A 289 4.09 9.88 -6.97
C ILE A 289 4.40 10.42 -5.57
N VAL A 290 5.62 10.91 -5.33
CA VAL A 290 6.01 11.44 -4.01
C VAL A 290 5.23 12.69 -3.62
N ARG A 291 4.94 13.59 -4.56
CA ARG A 291 4.07 14.75 -4.31
C ARG A 291 2.67 14.32 -3.88
N ASN A 292 2.12 13.30 -4.53
CA ASN A 292 0.83 12.73 -4.17
C ASN A 292 0.89 12.08 -2.77
N ILE A 293 1.92 11.28 -2.47
CA ILE A 293 2.12 10.71 -1.13
C ILE A 293 2.18 11.82 -0.08
N THR A 294 2.93 12.90 -0.34
CA THR A 294 3.14 14.03 0.60
C THR A 294 1.84 14.70 1.05
N ARG A 295 0.79 14.68 0.22
CA ARG A 295 -0.55 15.24 0.54
C ARG A 295 -1.30 14.39 1.58
N ASN A 296 -0.93 13.13 1.74
CA ASN A 296 -1.54 12.19 2.69
C ASN A 296 -0.79 12.15 4.03
N PHE A 297 0.17 13.05 4.26
CA PHE A 297 0.89 13.17 5.52
C PHE A 297 0.59 14.49 6.21
N ASN A 298 0.22 14.41 7.49
CA ASN A 298 0.17 15.53 8.41
C ASN A 298 1.56 15.77 9.03
N ASP A 299 2.27 14.69 9.39
CA ASP A 299 3.61 14.72 9.97
C ASP A 299 4.70 14.59 8.89
N LYS A 300 5.43 15.68 8.66
CA LYS A 300 6.52 15.73 7.67
C LYS A 300 7.80 15.02 8.14
N GLN A 301 7.96 14.75 9.43
CA GLN A 301 9.04 13.90 9.94
C GLN A 301 8.76 12.44 9.60
N LYS A 302 7.55 11.93 9.90
CA LYS A 302 7.11 10.58 9.47
C LYS A 302 7.23 10.40 7.95
N LEU A 303 6.87 11.41 7.16
CA LEU A 303 7.07 11.40 5.70
C LEU A 303 8.54 11.14 5.31
N ARG A 304 9.47 11.93 5.84
CA ARG A 304 10.89 11.86 5.47
C ARG A 304 11.56 10.57 5.94
N ASP A 305 11.08 10.02 7.05
CA ASP A 305 11.61 8.80 7.65
C ASP A 305 11.09 7.53 6.93
N ARG A 306 9.82 7.53 6.49
CA ARG A 306 9.17 6.34 5.92
C ARG A 306 9.20 6.27 4.40
N VAL A 307 9.16 7.40 3.69
CA VAL A 307 9.14 7.39 2.22
C VAL A 307 10.53 7.08 1.69
N VAL A 308 10.65 5.97 0.95
CA VAL A 308 11.93 5.47 0.44
C VAL A 308 12.52 6.47 -0.55
N ASN A 309 13.82 6.76 -0.40
CA ASN A 309 14.55 7.63 -1.32
C ASN A 309 14.58 7.05 -2.74
N LYS A 310 14.52 7.90 -3.76
CA LYS A 310 14.60 7.51 -5.18
C LYS A 310 15.80 6.61 -5.49
N GLN A 311 16.94 6.83 -4.84
CA GLN A 311 18.16 6.01 -5.03
C GLN A 311 17.96 4.53 -4.65
N TYR A 312 16.98 4.22 -3.81
CA TYR A 312 16.61 2.86 -3.41
C TYR A 312 15.28 2.40 -4.03
N CYS A 313 14.69 3.22 -4.89
CA CYS A 313 13.51 2.86 -5.67
C CYS A 313 13.92 2.39 -7.07
N GLU A 314 13.01 1.70 -7.73
CA GLU A 314 13.24 1.16 -9.07
C GLU A 314 11.96 1.28 -9.93
N PRO A 315 12.07 1.27 -11.26
CA PRO A 315 10.91 1.29 -12.14
C PRO A 315 10.02 0.06 -11.93
N LEU A 316 8.70 0.19 -12.09
CA LEU A 316 7.76 -0.94 -12.01
C LEU A 316 7.93 -1.93 -13.17
N LEU A 317 8.18 -1.42 -14.38
CA LEU A 317 8.38 -2.21 -15.60
C LEU A 317 9.78 -2.07 -16.16
#